data_AF-A0A822XB20-F1
#
_entry.id   AF-A0A822XB20-F1
#
_cell.length_a   1.000
_cell.length_b   1.000
_cell.length_c   1.000
_cell.angle_alpha   90.00
_cell.angle_beta   90.00
_cell.angle_gamma   90.00
#
_symmetry.space_group_name_H-M   'P 1'
#
loop_
_entity.id
_entity.type
_entity.pdbx_description
1 polymer ?
#
loop_
_entity_poly.entity_id
_entity_poly.type
_entity_poly.pdbx_seq_one_letter_code
_entity_poly.pdbx_strand_id
1 'polypeptide(L)'
;MGFLRVKSTPAAVLLSFTAIVSLIYALNFMFFADCYVTGGADCFTILSNDTSEGMNSWGNGGPETAFNGVLMFGIFISTGIILNEGAKGKWSTMIPVMMGLATMTAVLWLYWGDDLDSSETPKYVTPILLVAYTAAYFLLKGEDEVDDGLSDFSPGQNIKDMPALISLSLVALMGGYYCFRALLSPESVSDLVEPGALAHGLGAPSNVTVAVSGSLFLVYFLWTILTILDGASGKWAIIHPGIFALLAVTIQNYVGYASAGDEARRVITDASIQDAVAGPLALLLVLYSYYRLRPEGIEDGMTYAGEDWPNKAEDFNVMVISFALVMGLLFALNAIMG
;
A
#
# COMPACT_ATOMS: atom_id res chain seq x y z
N MET A 1 -4.06 -25.01 -18.98
CA MET A 1 -3.05 -23.96 -18.76
C MET A 1 -3.48 -23.20 -17.53
N GLY A 2 -2.70 -23.28 -16.45
CA GLY A 2 -3.10 -22.83 -15.12
C GLY A 2 -3.18 -21.30 -15.03
N PHE A 3 -4.07 -20.80 -14.18
CA PHE A 3 -4.31 -19.38 -13.89
C PHE A 3 -3.08 -18.64 -13.29
N LEU A 4 -1.96 -19.32 -13.04
CA LEU A 4 -0.77 -18.78 -12.37
C LEU A 4 0.48 -19.12 -13.18
N ARG A 5 1.43 -18.18 -13.29
CA ARG A 5 2.70 -18.34 -14.02
C ARG A 5 3.88 -18.78 -13.16
N VAL A 6 3.73 -18.75 -11.84
CA VAL A 6 4.70 -19.32 -10.90
C VAL A 6 4.78 -20.85 -11.08
N LYS A 7 5.98 -21.37 -11.35
CA LYS A 7 6.22 -22.80 -11.59
C LYS A 7 6.20 -23.60 -10.29
N SER A 8 6.81 -23.07 -9.23
CA SER A 8 6.82 -23.72 -7.92
C SER A 8 5.41 -23.72 -7.31
N THR A 9 4.75 -24.89 -7.36
CA THR A 9 3.40 -25.07 -6.77
C THR A 9 3.33 -24.65 -5.30
N PRO A 10 4.25 -25.07 -4.40
CA PRO A 10 4.19 -24.62 -3.01
C PRO A 10 4.39 -23.11 -2.85
N ALA A 11 5.24 -22.46 -3.67
CA ALA A 11 5.36 -21.01 -3.67
C ALA A 11 4.08 -20.32 -4.15
N ALA A 12 3.46 -20.83 -5.23
CA ALA A 12 2.21 -20.31 -5.76
C ALA A 12 1.09 -20.37 -4.71
N VAL A 13 0.99 -21.45 -3.94
CA VAL A 13 0.00 -21.58 -2.84
C VAL A 13 0.25 -20.52 -1.76
N LEU A 14 1.50 -20.38 -1.31
CA LEU A 14 1.85 -19.40 -0.27
C LEU A 14 1.60 -17.96 -0.73
N LEU A 15 1.99 -17.61 -1.96
CA LEU A 15 1.73 -16.29 -2.54
C LEU A 15 0.24 -16.02 -2.76
N SER A 16 -0.53 -17.03 -3.18
CA SER A 16 -1.98 -16.90 -3.33
C SER A 16 -2.64 -16.66 -1.97
N PHE A 17 -2.20 -17.38 -0.93
CA PHE A 17 -2.66 -17.13 0.44
C PHE A 17 -2.34 -15.70 0.88
N THR A 18 -1.11 -15.23 0.69
CA THR A 18 -0.74 -13.85 1.06
C THR A 18 -1.54 -12.82 0.26
N ALA A 19 -1.76 -13.04 -1.04
CA ALA A 19 -2.55 -12.15 -1.88
C ALA A 19 -4.01 -12.08 -1.42
N ILE A 20 -4.64 -13.22 -1.09
CA ILE A 20 -6.03 -13.26 -0.62
C ILE A 20 -6.17 -12.51 0.71
N VAL A 21 -5.26 -12.75 1.66
CA VAL A 21 -5.32 -12.05 2.96
C VAL A 21 -5.09 -10.55 2.77
N SER A 22 -4.07 -10.14 2.01
CA SER A 22 -3.84 -8.72 1.70
C SER A 22 -5.04 -8.08 1.00
N LEU A 23 -5.72 -8.79 0.10
CA LEU A 23 -6.93 -8.29 -0.57
C LEU A 23 -8.09 -8.09 0.41
N ILE A 24 -8.33 -9.06 1.30
CA ILE A 24 -9.40 -8.95 2.31
C ILE A 24 -9.15 -7.74 3.23
N TYR A 25 -7.92 -7.59 3.74
CA TYR A 25 -7.55 -6.44 4.57
C TYR A 25 -7.65 -5.13 3.80
N ALA A 26 -7.15 -5.09 2.56
CA ALA A 26 -7.22 -3.92 1.70
C ALA A 26 -8.67 -3.48 1.47
N LEU A 27 -9.53 -4.37 0.99
CA LEU A 27 -10.94 -4.06 0.73
C LEU A 27 -11.71 -3.69 2.00
N ASN A 28 -11.46 -4.41 3.10
CA ASN A 28 -12.12 -4.12 4.37
C ASN A 28 -11.82 -2.70 4.83
N PHE A 29 -10.54 -2.34 4.87
CA PHE A 29 -10.14 -1.05 5.39
C PHE A 29 -10.42 0.08 4.41
N MET A 30 -10.19 -0.10 3.10
CA MET A 30 -10.45 0.96 2.13
C MET A 30 -11.90 1.45 2.13
N PHE A 31 -12.87 0.54 2.30
CA PHE A 31 -14.29 0.85 2.15
C PHE A 31 -15.11 0.77 3.44
N PHE A 32 -14.60 0.11 4.49
CA PHE A 32 -15.36 -0.17 5.72
C PHE A 32 -14.52 0.09 6.99
N ALA A 33 -13.54 0.99 6.92
CA ALA A 33 -12.69 1.30 8.07
C ALA A 33 -13.45 1.91 9.25
N ASP A 34 -14.39 2.81 8.98
CA ASP A 34 -15.31 3.38 9.98
C ASP A 34 -16.12 2.28 10.69
N CYS A 35 -16.68 1.34 9.92
CA CYS A 35 -17.39 0.17 10.45
C CYS A 35 -16.47 -0.77 11.23
N TYR A 36 -15.24 -0.96 10.76
CA TYR A 36 -14.23 -1.74 11.47
C TYR A 36 -13.92 -1.13 12.84
N VAL A 37 -13.70 0.19 12.92
CA VAL A 37 -13.33 0.87 14.18
C VAL A 37 -14.51 1.16 15.11
N THR A 38 -15.75 0.95 14.66
CA THR A 38 -16.96 1.06 15.49
C THR A 38 -17.55 -0.30 15.86
N GLY A 39 -16.90 -1.40 15.46
CA GLY A 39 -17.27 -2.77 15.81
C GLY A 39 -18.31 -3.39 14.88
N GLY A 40 -18.76 -2.69 13.84
CA GLY A 40 -19.70 -3.20 12.84
C GLY A 40 -21.12 -3.47 13.38
N ALA A 41 -21.51 -2.80 14.46
CA ALA A 41 -22.83 -3.01 15.09
C ALA A 41 -23.99 -2.56 14.17
N ASP A 42 -23.84 -1.40 13.54
CA ASP A 42 -24.88 -0.76 12.73
C ASP A 42 -24.53 -0.68 11.23
N CYS A 43 -23.39 -1.24 10.83
CA CYS A 43 -22.95 -1.18 9.43
C CYS A 43 -22.11 -2.39 9.02
N PHE A 44 -21.96 -2.59 7.72
CA PHE A 44 -21.29 -3.75 7.15
C PHE A 44 -19.77 -3.60 7.23
N THR A 45 -19.10 -4.64 7.73
CA THR A 45 -17.64 -4.78 7.63
C THR A 45 -17.28 -6.25 7.43
N ILE A 46 -16.21 -6.54 6.69
CA ILE A 46 -15.74 -7.91 6.43
C ILE A 46 -14.98 -8.44 7.65
N LEU A 47 -14.19 -7.58 8.28
CA LEU A 47 -13.47 -7.83 9.52
C LEU A 47 -13.97 -6.83 10.56
N SER A 48 -14.15 -7.25 11.81
CA SER A 48 -14.42 -6.35 12.94
C SER A 48 -13.21 -6.34 13.88
N ASN A 49 -12.99 -5.22 14.59
CA ASN A 49 -12.02 -5.18 15.68
C ASN A 49 -12.64 -5.58 17.03
N ASP A 50 -13.91 -5.99 17.07
CA ASP A 50 -14.65 -6.39 18.28
C ASP A 50 -14.77 -5.28 19.35
N THR A 51 -14.60 -4.01 18.95
CA THR A 51 -14.88 -2.87 19.84
C THR A 51 -16.38 -2.63 19.98
N SER A 52 -16.80 -1.92 21.03
CA SER A 52 -18.19 -1.52 21.25
C SER A 52 -18.27 -0.16 21.91
N GLU A 53 -19.42 0.52 21.77
CA GLU A 53 -19.65 1.83 22.40
C GLU A 53 -19.29 1.79 23.90
N GLY A 54 -18.53 2.78 24.36
CA GLY A 54 -18.01 2.87 25.73
C GLY A 54 -16.64 2.24 25.95
N MET A 55 -16.09 1.48 24.99
CA MET A 55 -14.69 1.06 25.00
C MET A 55 -13.78 2.19 24.51
N ASN A 56 -12.57 2.29 25.08
CA ASN A 56 -11.57 3.27 24.66
C ASN A 56 -11.19 3.13 23.18
N SER A 57 -11.26 1.93 22.62
CA SER A 57 -10.97 1.61 21.22
C SER A 57 -12.08 2.00 20.24
N TRP A 58 -13.27 2.36 20.71
CA TRP A 58 -14.41 2.61 19.83
C TRP A 58 -14.32 3.95 19.11
N GLY A 59 -14.45 3.91 17.79
CA GLY A 59 -14.54 5.08 16.93
C GLY A 59 -13.20 5.75 16.61
N ASN A 60 -12.06 5.11 16.89
CA ASN A 60 -10.74 5.70 16.75
C ASN A 60 -10.02 5.25 15.47
N GLY A 61 -9.41 6.19 14.75
CA GLY A 61 -8.46 5.87 13.68
C GLY A 61 -9.06 5.35 12.37
N GLY A 62 -10.34 5.63 12.08
CA GLY A 62 -10.99 5.21 10.83
C GLY A 62 -10.23 5.68 9.58
N PRO A 63 -9.94 6.98 9.41
CA PRO A 63 -9.16 7.50 8.27
C PRO A 63 -7.79 6.83 8.09
N GLU A 64 -7.02 6.63 9.17
CA GLU A 64 -5.70 6.01 9.12
C GLU A 64 -5.79 4.51 8.81
N THR A 65 -6.80 3.83 9.33
CA THR A 65 -7.11 2.45 8.97
C THR A 65 -7.42 2.35 7.49
N ALA A 66 -8.26 3.25 6.96
CA ALA A 66 -8.63 3.26 5.55
C ALA A 66 -7.42 3.48 4.65
N PHE A 67 -6.53 4.38 5.05
CA PHE A 67 -5.26 4.62 4.41
C PHE A 67 -4.34 3.39 4.41
N ASN A 68 -4.25 2.66 5.52
CA ASN A 68 -3.55 1.37 5.61
C ASN A 68 -4.12 0.34 4.63
N GLY A 69 -5.44 0.33 4.43
CA GLY A 69 -6.11 -0.48 3.42
C GLY A 69 -5.58 -0.20 2.00
N VAL A 70 -5.44 1.07 1.64
CA VAL A 70 -4.93 1.45 0.30
C VAL A 70 -3.47 1.04 0.10
N LEU A 71 -2.63 1.20 1.13
CA LEU A 71 -1.24 0.76 1.04
C LEU A 71 -1.14 -0.78 0.98
N MET A 72 -2.01 -1.50 1.69
CA MET A 72 -2.09 -2.96 1.55
C MET A 72 -2.55 -3.37 0.15
N PHE A 73 -3.44 -2.59 -0.48
CA PHE A 73 -3.92 -2.86 -1.83
C PHE A 73 -2.80 -2.84 -2.89
N GLY A 74 -1.84 -1.91 -2.79
CA GLY A 74 -0.69 -1.95 -3.70
C GLY A 74 0.21 -3.15 -3.45
N ILE A 75 0.41 -3.60 -2.20
CA ILE A 75 1.13 -4.84 -1.90
C ILE A 75 0.39 -6.07 -2.47
N PHE A 76 -0.94 -6.06 -2.43
CA PHE A 76 -1.75 -7.07 -3.12
C PHE A 76 -1.50 -7.07 -4.63
N ILE A 77 -1.54 -5.90 -5.28
CA ILE A 77 -1.26 -5.79 -6.73
C ILE A 77 0.14 -6.33 -7.04
N SER A 78 1.14 -5.97 -6.25
CA SER A 78 2.52 -6.41 -6.48
C SER A 78 2.67 -7.93 -6.38
N THR A 79 1.97 -8.56 -5.42
CA THR A 79 1.88 -10.02 -5.30
C THR A 79 1.13 -10.63 -6.48
N GLY A 80 0.03 -10.01 -6.93
CA GLY A 80 -0.71 -10.41 -8.12
C GLY A 80 0.14 -10.39 -9.40
N ILE A 81 1.01 -9.39 -9.56
CA ILE A 81 1.96 -9.32 -10.67
C ILE A 81 2.91 -10.53 -10.64
N ILE A 82 3.44 -10.92 -9.48
CA ILE A 82 4.30 -12.10 -9.35
C ILE A 82 3.55 -13.37 -9.77
N LEU A 83 2.31 -13.52 -9.31
CA LEU A 83 1.45 -14.66 -9.62
C LEU A 83 1.07 -14.74 -11.11
N ASN A 84 0.78 -13.60 -11.74
CA ASN A 84 0.29 -13.52 -13.12
C ASN A 84 1.40 -13.51 -14.17
N GLU A 85 2.55 -12.92 -13.85
CA GLU A 85 3.65 -12.70 -14.81
C GLU A 85 4.86 -13.61 -14.54
N GLY A 86 4.91 -14.26 -13.38
CA GLY A 86 6.01 -15.11 -12.94
C GLY A 86 6.99 -14.38 -12.03
N ALA A 87 7.83 -15.15 -11.33
CA ALA A 87 8.68 -14.62 -10.27
C ALA A 87 10.09 -14.20 -10.70
N LYS A 88 10.49 -14.42 -11.95
CA LYS A 88 11.84 -14.09 -12.43
C LYS A 88 12.18 -12.61 -12.20
N GLY A 89 13.29 -12.35 -11.51
CA GLY A 89 13.75 -11.00 -11.16
C GLY A 89 12.86 -10.22 -10.18
N LYS A 90 11.84 -10.87 -9.58
CA LYS A 90 10.91 -10.22 -8.65
C LYS A 90 11.45 -10.09 -7.22
N TRP A 91 12.72 -10.38 -6.97
CA TRP A 91 13.39 -9.99 -5.72
C TRP A 91 13.20 -8.50 -5.41
N SER A 92 13.19 -7.66 -6.46
CA SER A 92 12.99 -6.21 -6.39
C SER A 92 11.63 -5.83 -5.79
N THR A 93 10.63 -6.69 -5.96
CA THR A 93 9.32 -6.59 -5.30
C THR A 93 9.33 -7.27 -3.95
N MET A 94 9.81 -8.51 -3.88
CA MET A 94 9.64 -9.39 -2.72
C MET A 94 10.46 -8.95 -1.50
N ILE A 95 11.70 -8.50 -1.68
CA ILE A 95 12.57 -8.09 -0.56
C ILE A 95 11.99 -6.86 0.16
N PRO A 96 11.61 -5.77 -0.52
CA PRO A 96 10.93 -4.65 0.12
C PRO A 96 9.64 -5.03 0.86
N VAL A 97 8.81 -5.91 0.29
CA VAL A 97 7.59 -6.40 0.96
C VAL A 97 7.93 -7.18 2.22
N MET A 98 8.94 -8.06 2.19
CA MET A 98 9.40 -8.78 3.39
C MET A 98 9.90 -7.80 4.47
N MET A 99 10.64 -6.75 4.09
CA MET A 99 11.08 -5.72 5.04
C MET A 99 9.91 -4.93 5.65
N GLY A 100 8.89 -4.62 4.85
CA GLY A 100 7.65 -4.00 5.31
C GLY A 100 6.91 -4.89 6.30
N LEU A 101 6.69 -6.17 5.97
CA LEU A 101 6.01 -7.13 6.83
C LEU A 101 6.80 -7.45 8.12
N ALA A 102 8.12 -7.48 8.06
CA ALA A 102 8.99 -7.63 9.23
C ALA A 102 8.90 -6.41 10.15
N THR A 103 8.95 -5.20 9.58
CA THR A 103 8.74 -3.96 10.33
C THR A 103 7.34 -3.90 10.93
N MET A 104 6.31 -4.27 10.17
CA MET A 104 4.92 -4.33 10.64
C MET A 104 4.79 -5.30 11.82
N THR A 105 5.39 -6.48 11.70
CA THR A 105 5.46 -7.45 12.79
C THR A 105 6.09 -6.79 14.02
N ALA A 106 7.25 -6.16 13.89
CA ALA A 106 7.91 -5.52 15.04
C ALA A 106 7.04 -4.43 15.68
N VAL A 107 6.47 -3.51 14.90
CA VAL A 107 5.72 -2.38 15.45
C VAL A 107 4.40 -2.80 16.11
N LEU A 108 3.75 -3.86 15.62
CA LEU A 108 2.58 -4.47 16.24
C LEU A 108 2.88 -5.08 17.62
N TRP A 109 4.15 -5.35 17.95
CA TRP A 109 4.53 -5.83 19.29
C TRP A 109 5.15 -4.73 20.14
N LEU A 110 5.82 -3.74 19.52
CA LEU A 110 6.47 -2.64 20.23
C LEU A 110 5.49 -1.57 20.74
N TYR A 111 4.49 -1.21 19.94
CA TYR A 111 3.56 -0.13 20.27
C TYR A 111 2.23 -0.63 20.84
N TRP A 112 2.02 -1.95 20.88
CA TRP A 112 0.78 -2.53 21.37
C TRP A 112 0.68 -2.42 22.88
N GLY A 113 -0.38 -1.76 23.36
CA GLY A 113 -0.60 -1.57 24.79
C GLY A 113 -1.32 -0.29 25.15
N ASP A 114 -1.72 0.54 24.19
CA ASP A 114 -2.78 1.53 24.41
C ASP A 114 -4.15 0.83 24.38
N ASP A 115 -5.10 1.28 25.19
CA ASP A 115 -6.48 0.73 25.20
C ASP A 115 -7.28 1.15 23.93
N LEU A 116 -6.61 1.69 22.91
CA LEU A 116 -7.21 2.18 21.67
C LEU A 116 -7.35 1.09 20.60
N ASP A 117 -6.68 -0.06 20.75
CA ASP A 117 -6.83 -1.23 19.89
C ASP A 117 -7.45 -2.41 20.64
N SER A 118 -8.61 -2.89 20.17
CA SER A 118 -9.36 -3.97 20.84
C SER A 118 -8.99 -5.38 20.39
N SER A 119 -8.64 -5.60 19.12
CA SER A 119 -8.37 -6.95 18.58
C SER A 119 -6.88 -7.21 18.46
N GLU A 120 -6.35 -8.18 19.21
CA GLU A 120 -4.95 -8.62 19.10
C GLU A 120 -4.64 -9.45 17.85
N THR A 121 -5.64 -9.79 17.03
CA THR A 121 -5.51 -10.65 15.84
C THR A 121 -4.34 -10.25 14.91
N PRO A 122 -4.11 -8.95 14.60
CA PRO A 122 -3.01 -8.54 13.73
C PRO A 122 -1.63 -8.97 14.23
N LYS A 123 -1.39 -9.06 15.55
CA LYS A 123 -0.11 -9.49 16.16
C LYS A 123 0.29 -10.90 15.73
N TYR A 124 -0.68 -11.73 15.37
CA TYR A 124 -0.49 -13.13 14.99
C TYR A 124 -0.60 -13.33 13.47
N VAL A 125 -1.52 -12.63 12.80
CA VAL A 125 -1.69 -12.75 11.34
C VAL A 125 -0.49 -12.20 10.58
N THR A 126 0.05 -11.05 10.98
CA THR A 126 1.17 -10.41 10.28
C THR A 126 2.45 -11.28 10.26
N PRO A 127 2.90 -11.88 11.38
CA PRO A 127 4.00 -12.84 11.35
C PRO A 127 3.75 -14.06 10.46
N ILE A 128 2.50 -14.57 10.41
CA ILE A 128 2.15 -15.70 9.54
C ILE A 128 2.30 -15.31 8.06
N LEU A 129 1.85 -14.11 7.70
CA LEU A 129 2.03 -13.57 6.35
C LEU A 129 3.50 -13.38 6.00
N LEU A 130 4.30 -12.84 6.92
CA LEU A 130 5.74 -12.72 6.74
C LEU A 130 6.38 -14.09 6.46
N VAL A 131 6.10 -15.09 7.30
CA VAL A 131 6.65 -16.44 7.14
C VAL A 131 6.22 -17.06 5.81
N ALA A 132 4.94 -16.95 5.44
CA ALA A 132 4.43 -17.46 4.18
C ALA A 132 5.09 -16.80 2.97
N TYR A 133 5.19 -15.46 2.97
CA TYR A 133 5.78 -14.69 1.88
C TYR A 133 7.29 -14.94 1.75
N THR A 134 8.00 -15.03 2.88
CA THR A 134 9.43 -15.38 2.92
C THR A 134 9.68 -16.81 2.46
N ALA A 135 8.87 -17.77 2.92
CA ALA A 135 8.99 -19.16 2.46
C ALA A 135 8.75 -19.27 0.95
N ALA A 136 7.76 -18.54 0.41
CA ALA A 136 7.56 -18.46 -1.03
C ALA A 136 8.79 -17.92 -1.76
N TYR A 137 9.38 -16.81 -1.29
CA TYR A 137 10.61 -16.25 -1.88
C TYR A 137 11.73 -17.30 -1.99
N PHE A 138 12.00 -18.06 -0.93
CA PHE A 138 13.05 -19.08 -0.95
C PHE A 138 12.73 -20.26 -1.87
N LEU A 139 11.47 -20.67 -1.98
CA LEU A 139 11.04 -21.73 -2.91
C LEU A 139 11.21 -21.29 -4.38
N LEU A 140 10.98 -20.02 -4.68
CA LEU A 140 11.11 -19.46 -6.03
C LEU A 140 12.56 -19.37 -6.52
N LYS A 141 13.55 -19.38 -5.62
CA LYS A 141 14.97 -19.39 -6.00
C LYS A 141 15.35 -20.61 -6.84
N GLY A 142 14.73 -21.77 -6.56
CA GLY A 142 15.06 -23.02 -7.22
C GLY A 142 14.44 -23.19 -8.61
N GLU A 143 13.24 -22.66 -8.84
CA GLU A 143 12.44 -23.00 -10.04
C GLU A 143 12.03 -21.78 -10.89
N ASP A 144 12.04 -20.57 -10.31
CA ASP A 144 11.47 -19.38 -10.92
C ASP A 144 12.45 -18.20 -11.01
N GLU A 145 13.74 -18.41 -10.74
CA GLU A 145 14.82 -17.42 -10.92
C GLU A 145 14.50 -16.07 -10.25
N VAL A 146 13.92 -16.10 -9.04
CA VAL A 146 13.46 -14.86 -8.37
C VAL A 146 14.56 -13.84 -8.13
N ASP A 147 15.79 -14.31 -7.96
CA ASP A 147 17.00 -13.50 -7.76
C ASP A 147 17.69 -13.11 -9.08
N ASP A 148 17.07 -13.33 -10.24
CA ASP A 148 17.64 -12.86 -11.52
C ASP A 148 17.94 -11.35 -11.47
N GLY A 149 19.15 -10.97 -11.88
CA GLY A 149 19.67 -9.61 -11.78
C GLY A 149 20.08 -9.14 -10.37
N LEU A 150 19.83 -9.90 -9.30
CA LEU A 150 20.21 -9.49 -7.94
C LEU A 150 21.73 -9.47 -7.74
N SER A 151 22.47 -10.41 -8.36
CA SER A 151 23.94 -10.42 -8.29
C SER A 151 24.59 -9.23 -8.99
N ASP A 152 23.88 -8.65 -9.95
CA ASP A 152 24.35 -7.53 -10.76
C ASP A 152 23.94 -6.18 -10.14
N PHE A 153 23.10 -6.20 -9.10
CA PHE A 153 22.70 -5.02 -8.36
C PHE A 153 23.91 -4.35 -7.72
N SER A 154 24.22 -3.15 -8.21
CA SER A 154 25.26 -2.29 -7.67
C SER A 154 24.64 -0.92 -7.36
N PRO A 155 24.38 -0.61 -6.07
CA PRO A 155 23.78 0.67 -5.69
C PRO A 155 24.51 1.87 -6.31
N GLY A 156 23.80 2.67 -7.09
CA GLY A 156 24.33 3.87 -7.73
C GLY A 156 23.22 4.75 -8.31
N GLN A 157 23.50 6.02 -8.60
CA GLN A 157 22.51 6.85 -9.28
C GLN A 157 22.45 6.44 -10.76
N ASN A 158 21.45 5.64 -11.15
CA ASN A 158 21.40 4.97 -12.46
C ASN A 158 20.28 5.49 -13.39
N ILE A 159 19.66 6.61 -13.04
CA ILE A 159 18.64 7.31 -13.85
C ILE A 159 19.30 8.43 -14.67
N LYS A 160 19.16 8.39 -16.00
CA LYS A 160 19.81 9.39 -16.87
C LYS A 160 18.96 10.64 -17.05
N ASP A 161 17.65 10.51 -17.00
CA ASP A 161 16.69 11.60 -17.13
C ASP A 161 16.65 12.44 -15.85
N MET A 162 17.30 13.61 -15.89
CA MET A 162 17.43 14.50 -14.75
C MET A 162 16.07 14.94 -14.16
N PRO A 163 15.05 15.34 -14.96
CA PRO A 163 13.74 15.67 -14.39
C PRO A 163 13.09 14.50 -13.65
N ALA A 164 13.13 13.28 -14.19
CA ALA A 164 12.59 12.10 -13.53
C ALA A 164 13.35 11.77 -12.23
N LEU A 165 14.68 11.93 -12.23
CA LEU A 165 15.51 11.76 -11.04
C LEU A 165 15.13 12.76 -9.94
N ILE A 166 14.95 14.04 -10.27
CA ILE A 166 14.52 15.07 -9.32
C ILE A 166 13.15 14.69 -8.74
N SER A 167 12.20 14.33 -9.60
CA SER A 167 10.85 13.94 -9.18
C SER A 167 10.85 12.71 -8.27
N LEU A 168 11.60 11.65 -8.60
CA LEU A 168 11.72 10.47 -7.73
C LEU A 168 12.47 10.78 -6.44
N SER A 169 13.47 11.67 -6.47
CA SER A 169 14.19 12.09 -5.27
C SER A 169 13.27 12.85 -4.31
N LEU A 170 12.39 13.72 -4.84
CA LEU A 170 11.37 14.38 -4.03
C LEU A 170 10.38 13.37 -3.43
N VAL A 171 9.91 12.40 -4.21
CA VAL A 171 9.05 11.31 -3.71
C VAL A 171 9.76 10.51 -2.62
N ALA A 172 11.06 10.21 -2.79
CA ALA A 172 11.85 9.50 -1.80
C ALA A 172 12.02 10.30 -0.51
N LEU A 173 12.26 11.61 -0.58
CA LEU A 173 12.35 12.48 0.60
C LEU A 173 11.01 12.58 1.33
N MET A 174 9.91 12.78 0.59
CA MET A 174 8.56 12.80 1.16
C MET A 174 8.22 11.46 1.81
N GLY A 175 8.41 10.37 1.08
CA GLY A 175 8.15 9.01 1.55
C GLY A 175 9.00 8.66 2.77
N GLY A 176 10.28 9.01 2.77
CA GLY A 176 11.17 8.85 3.92
C GLY A 176 10.68 9.63 5.14
N TYR A 177 10.30 10.89 4.98
CA TYR A 177 9.76 11.71 6.07
C TYR A 177 8.50 11.07 6.69
N TYR A 178 7.48 10.74 5.89
CA TYR A 178 6.24 10.14 6.41
C TYR A 178 6.46 8.74 7.00
N CYS A 179 7.24 7.90 6.32
CA CYS A 179 7.57 6.55 6.76
C CYS A 179 8.27 6.55 8.13
N PHE A 180 9.39 7.28 8.26
CA PHE A 180 10.19 7.23 9.48
C PHE A 180 9.56 8.00 10.63
N ARG A 181 8.80 9.08 10.36
CA ARG A 181 8.01 9.75 11.40
C ARG A 181 7.00 8.78 12.03
N ALA A 182 6.24 8.07 11.21
CA ALA A 182 5.25 7.11 11.68
C ALA A 182 5.88 5.89 12.40
N LEU A 183 7.05 5.44 11.95
CA LEU A 183 7.74 4.29 12.56
C LEU A 183 8.48 4.60 13.85
N LEU A 184 9.09 5.79 13.97
CA LEU A 184 9.99 6.12 15.08
C LEU A 184 9.29 6.93 16.17
N SER A 185 8.24 7.67 15.84
CA SER A 185 7.50 8.53 16.76
C SER A 185 6.02 8.60 16.35
N PRO A 186 5.28 7.48 16.38
CA PRO A 186 3.88 7.44 15.99
C PRO A 186 3.02 8.43 16.77
N GLU A 187 3.35 8.71 18.04
CA GLU A 187 2.65 9.71 18.86
C GLU A 187 2.71 11.11 18.25
N SER A 188 3.80 11.45 17.55
CA SER A 188 3.94 12.74 16.87
C SER A 188 2.98 12.92 15.71
N VAL A 189 2.32 11.84 15.26
CA VAL A 189 1.28 11.86 14.23
C VAL A 189 -0.10 11.86 14.88
N SER A 190 -0.36 10.93 15.82
CA SER A 190 -1.65 10.83 16.49
C SER A 190 -2.00 12.10 17.26
N ASP A 191 -1.02 12.76 17.89
CA ASP A 191 -1.22 13.97 18.68
C ASP A 191 -1.58 15.21 17.83
N LEU A 192 -1.35 15.16 16.51
CA LEU A 192 -1.78 16.22 15.60
C LEU A 192 -3.24 16.09 15.14
N VAL A 193 -3.89 14.96 15.46
CA VAL A 193 -5.25 14.70 15.04
C VAL A 193 -6.21 15.38 16.00
N GLU A 194 -6.98 16.34 15.47
CA GLU A 194 -8.16 16.86 16.17
C GLU A 194 -9.34 15.91 15.94
N PRO A 195 -9.83 15.21 16.98
CA PRO A 195 -10.86 14.20 16.83
C PRO A 195 -12.21 14.78 16.36
N GLY A 196 -12.94 14.00 15.58
CA GLY A 196 -14.34 14.27 15.22
C GLY A 196 -15.32 13.36 15.97
N ALA A 197 -16.49 13.14 15.39
CA ALA A 197 -17.49 12.22 15.94
C ALA A 197 -17.01 10.76 15.91
N LEU A 198 -16.89 10.14 17.09
CA LEU A 198 -16.46 8.75 17.25
C LEU A 198 -17.40 7.75 16.53
N ALA A 199 -18.69 8.05 16.46
CA ALA A 199 -19.66 7.24 15.73
C ALA A 199 -19.35 7.11 14.22
N HIS A 200 -18.55 8.03 13.67
CA HIS A 200 -18.08 8.02 12.29
C HIS A 200 -16.62 7.55 12.17
N GLY A 201 -16.04 6.97 13.23
CA GLY A 201 -14.64 6.52 13.23
C GLY A 201 -13.61 7.67 13.24
N LEU A 202 -14.02 8.89 13.58
CA LEU A 202 -13.20 10.10 13.44
C LEU A 202 -12.35 10.42 14.68
N GLY A 203 -12.28 9.52 15.65
CA GLY A 203 -11.37 9.62 16.80
C GLY A 203 -9.89 9.54 16.39
N ALA A 204 -8.98 9.97 17.26
CA ALA A 204 -7.54 9.89 16.97
C ALA A 204 -7.09 8.43 16.80
N PRO A 205 -6.16 8.13 15.88
CA PRO A 205 -5.65 6.77 15.73
C PRO A 205 -4.80 6.35 16.93
N SER A 206 -4.70 5.04 17.16
CA SER A 206 -3.70 4.47 18.06
C SER A 206 -2.28 4.62 17.52
N ASN A 207 -1.29 4.54 18.40
CA ASN A 207 0.12 4.56 17.99
C ASN A 207 0.46 3.35 17.11
N VAL A 208 -0.18 2.21 17.38
CA VAL A 208 -0.05 1.00 16.57
C VAL A 208 -0.54 1.24 15.15
N THR A 209 -1.73 1.83 14.98
CA THR A 209 -2.33 2.09 13.66
C THR A 209 -1.41 2.97 12.80
N VAL A 210 -0.84 4.02 13.41
CA VAL A 210 0.14 4.91 12.76
C VAL A 210 1.41 4.17 12.40
N ALA A 211 1.99 3.40 13.32
CA ALA A 211 3.22 2.66 13.07
C ALA A 211 3.04 1.59 11.97
N VAL A 212 1.87 0.97 11.90
CA VAL A 212 1.48 0.07 10.79
C VAL A 212 1.47 0.84 9.47
N SER A 213 0.95 2.06 9.40
CA SER A 213 1.05 2.92 8.21
C SER A 213 2.49 3.13 7.78
N GLY A 214 3.38 3.43 8.75
CA GLY A 214 4.81 3.57 8.50
C GLY A 214 5.44 2.32 7.90
N SER A 215 5.09 1.14 8.40
CA SER A 215 5.62 -0.14 7.91
C SER A 215 5.15 -0.48 6.48
N LEU A 216 3.92 -0.10 6.13
CA LEU A 216 3.39 -0.25 4.77
C LEU A 216 4.05 0.75 3.82
N PHE A 217 4.19 2.01 4.24
CA PHE A 217 4.88 3.05 3.48
C PHE A 217 6.33 2.69 3.18
N LEU A 218 7.01 2.00 4.10
CA LEU A 218 8.39 1.55 3.91
C LEU A 218 8.56 0.76 2.61
N VAL A 219 7.58 -0.05 2.21
CA VAL A 219 7.62 -0.81 0.95
C VAL A 219 7.72 0.12 -0.26
N TYR A 220 6.87 1.15 -0.32
CA TYR A 220 6.84 2.13 -1.41
C TYR A 220 8.08 3.03 -1.42
N PHE A 221 8.57 3.41 -0.23
CA PHE A 221 9.83 4.13 -0.10
C PHE A 221 10.99 3.29 -0.66
N LEU A 222 11.09 2.02 -0.27
CA LEU A 222 12.13 1.11 -0.77
C LEU A 222 12.02 0.87 -2.28
N TRP A 223 10.81 0.75 -2.84
CA TRP A 223 10.62 0.65 -4.29
C TRP A 223 11.09 1.92 -5.04
N THR A 224 10.81 3.10 -4.48
CA THR A 224 11.26 4.37 -5.04
C THR A 224 12.78 4.47 -5.00
N ILE A 225 13.38 4.18 -3.85
CA ILE A 225 14.84 4.16 -3.66
C ILE A 225 15.50 3.14 -4.59
N LEU A 226 14.94 1.94 -4.72
CA LEU A 226 15.47 0.90 -5.60
C LEU A 226 15.46 1.35 -7.06
N THR A 227 14.41 2.04 -7.51
CA THR A 227 14.33 2.60 -8.86
C THR A 227 15.43 3.64 -9.10
N ILE A 228 15.74 4.48 -8.10
CA ILE A 228 16.84 5.45 -8.18
C ILE A 228 18.21 4.76 -8.19
N LEU A 229 18.38 3.75 -7.32
CA LEU A 229 19.67 3.10 -7.05
C LEU A 229 20.06 2.04 -8.08
N ASP A 230 19.10 1.44 -8.77
CA ASP A 230 19.34 0.39 -9.77
C ASP A 230 19.09 0.88 -11.20
N GLY A 231 18.27 1.93 -11.34
CA GLY A 231 17.87 2.49 -12.63
C GLY A 231 16.46 2.06 -13.02
N ALA A 232 15.98 2.61 -14.14
CA ALA A 232 14.59 2.47 -14.56
C ALA A 232 14.25 1.09 -15.12
N SER A 233 15.17 0.43 -15.82
CA SER A 233 14.85 -0.75 -16.64
C SER A 233 14.13 -1.83 -15.83
N GLY A 234 12.95 -2.24 -16.32
CA GLY A 234 12.12 -3.29 -15.72
C GLY A 234 11.43 -2.94 -14.39
N LYS A 235 11.50 -1.69 -13.91
CA LYS A 235 10.91 -1.29 -12.62
C LYS A 235 9.39 -1.06 -12.64
N TRP A 236 8.71 -1.27 -13.77
CA TRP A 236 7.25 -1.23 -13.84
C TRP A 236 6.58 -2.09 -12.76
N ALA A 237 7.15 -3.27 -12.44
CA ALA A 237 6.56 -4.22 -11.49
C ALA A 237 6.50 -3.70 -10.04
N ILE A 238 7.26 -2.66 -9.71
CA ILE A 238 7.24 -2.00 -8.40
C ILE A 238 6.67 -0.57 -8.47
N ILE A 239 6.74 0.09 -9.63
CA ILE A 239 6.17 1.43 -9.82
C ILE A 239 4.65 1.38 -10.06
N HIS A 240 4.14 0.39 -10.80
CA HIS A 240 2.70 0.22 -11.05
C HIS A 240 1.89 0.05 -9.76
N PRO A 241 2.25 -0.85 -8.83
CA PRO A 241 1.58 -0.93 -7.53
C PRO A 241 1.54 0.42 -6.78
N GLY A 242 2.63 1.20 -6.87
CA GLY A 242 2.72 2.56 -6.33
C GLY A 242 1.72 3.52 -6.96
N ILE A 243 1.64 3.54 -8.29
CA ILE A 243 0.69 4.36 -9.04
C ILE A 243 -0.75 4.03 -8.63
N PHE A 244 -1.12 2.74 -8.61
CA PHE A 244 -2.48 2.33 -8.27
C PHE A 244 -2.85 2.66 -6.83
N ALA A 245 -1.93 2.48 -5.88
CA ALA A 245 -2.16 2.85 -4.49
C ALA A 245 -2.33 4.37 -4.33
N LEU A 246 -1.40 5.18 -4.88
CA LEU A 246 -1.48 6.65 -4.80
C LEU A 246 -2.72 7.22 -5.50
N LEU A 247 -3.15 6.60 -6.58
CA LEU A 247 -4.39 6.93 -7.27
C LEU A 247 -5.62 6.62 -6.41
N ALA A 248 -5.66 5.44 -5.78
CA ALA A 248 -6.73 5.09 -4.84
C ALA A 248 -6.77 6.05 -3.63
N VAL A 249 -5.63 6.41 -3.04
CA VAL A 249 -5.54 7.41 -1.94
C VAL A 249 -6.10 8.75 -2.40
N THR A 250 -5.70 9.21 -3.59
CA THR A 250 -6.14 10.51 -4.14
C THR A 250 -7.65 10.54 -4.32
N ILE A 251 -8.24 9.47 -4.86
CA ILE A 251 -9.68 9.35 -5.05
C ILE A 251 -10.39 9.25 -3.69
N GLN A 252 -9.90 8.42 -2.77
CA GLN A 252 -10.47 8.24 -1.44
C GLN A 252 -10.52 9.57 -0.68
N ASN A 253 -9.41 10.33 -0.67
CA ASN A 253 -9.35 11.64 -0.03
C ASN A 253 -10.34 12.60 -0.69
N TYR A 254 -10.37 12.68 -2.02
CA TYR A 254 -11.30 13.55 -2.73
C TYR A 254 -12.77 13.22 -2.38
N VAL A 255 -13.16 11.96 -2.47
CA VAL A 255 -14.52 11.53 -2.14
C VAL A 255 -14.83 11.83 -0.68
N GLY A 256 -13.96 11.45 0.25
CA GLY A 256 -14.15 11.70 1.68
C GLY A 256 -14.36 13.18 2.00
N TYR A 257 -13.59 14.09 1.38
CA TYR A 257 -13.81 15.53 1.55
C TYR A 257 -15.07 16.06 0.85
N ALA A 258 -15.45 15.48 -0.29
CA ALA A 258 -16.60 15.93 -1.07
C ALA A 258 -17.93 15.39 -0.54
N SER A 259 -17.94 14.22 0.09
CA SER A 259 -19.14 13.56 0.61
C SER A 259 -19.41 13.83 2.08
N ALA A 260 -18.38 14.16 2.87
CA ALA A 260 -18.57 14.43 4.29
C ALA A 260 -19.22 15.80 4.53
N GLY A 261 -20.38 15.79 5.19
CA GLY A 261 -20.92 16.99 5.85
C GLY A 261 -20.06 17.41 7.04
N ASP A 262 -20.35 18.57 7.64
CA ASP A 262 -19.57 19.10 8.77
C ASP A 262 -19.47 18.14 9.96
N GLU A 263 -20.49 17.29 10.17
CA GLU A 263 -20.55 16.30 11.26
C GLU A 263 -19.79 14.99 10.95
N ALA A 264 -19.47 14.72 9.67
CA ALA A 264 -18.84 13.49 9.19
C ALA A 264 -17.37 13.68 8.79
N ARG A 265 -16.73 14.76 9.25
CA ARG A 265 -15.30 15.04 9.03
C ARG A 265 -14.61 15.51 10.31
N ARG A 266 -13.32 15.20 10.43
CA ARG A 266 -12.46 15.83 11.43
C ARG A 266 -12.28 17.32 11.12
N VAL A 267 -11.88 18.08 12.14
CA VAL A 267 -11.50 19.49 11.96
C VAL A 267 -10.33 19.59 10.98
N ILE A 268 -10.42 20.51 10.03
CA ILE A 268 -9.35 20.76 9.06
C ILE A 268 -8.29 21.65 9.73
N THR A 269 -7.14 21.05 10.01
CA THR A 269 -5.93 21.70 10.53
C THR A 269 -4.88 21.86 9.43
N ASP A 270 -3.85 22.69 9.65
CA ASP A 270 -2.71 22.83 8.74
C ASP A 270 -2.02 21.48 8.46
N ALA A 271 -1.91 20.63 9.49
CA ALA A 271 -1.37 19.28 9.36
C ALA A 271 -2.24 18.40 8.44
N SER A 272 -3.56 18.43 8.64
CA SER A 272 -4.49 17.67 7.78
C SER A 272 -4.45 18.12 6.32
N ILE A 273 -4.27 19.43 6.08
CA ILE A 273 -4.12 19.98 4.72
C ILE A 273 -2.81 19.47 4.11
N GLN A 274 -1.70 19.53 4.85
CA GLN A 274 -0.41 19.04 4.39
C GLN A 274 -0.48 17.56 3.98
N ASP A 275 -1.11 16.72 4.80
CA ASP A 275 -1.25 15.28 4.53
C ASP A 275 -2.17 15.04 3.32
N ALA A 276 -3.27 15.79 3.22
CA ALA A 276 -4.23 15.68 2.11
C ALA A 276 -3.62 16.03 0.74
N VAL A 277 -2.71 17.01 0.68
CA VAL A 277 -2.07 17.42 -0.59
C VAL A 277 -0.83 16.58 -0.94
N ALA A 278 -0.20 15.93 0.04
CA ALA A 278 1.01 15.15 -0.17
C ALA A 278 0.78 13.94 -1.08
N GLY A 279 -0.33 13.22 -0.91
CA GLY A 279 -0.69 12.06 -1.74
C GLY A 279 -0.84 12.40 -3.23
N PRO A 280 -1.68 13.38 -3.61
CA PRO A 280 -1.83 13.84 -4.99
C PRO A 280 -0.52 14.37 -5.60
N LEU A 281 0.29 15.11 -4.83
CA LEU A 281 1.59 15.56 -5.31
C LEU A 281 2.53 14.38 -5.59
N ALA A 282 2.59 13.40 -4.69
CA ALA A 282 3.37 12.18 -4.88
C ALA A 282 2.91 11.40 -6.12
N LEU A 283 1.59 11.27 -6.34
CA LEU A 283 1.03 10.65 -7.54
C LEU A 283 1.51 11.34 -8.81
N LEU A 284 1.42 12.67 -8.87
CA LEU A 284 1.86 13.45 -10.03
C LEU A 284 3.36 13.30 -10.29
N LEU A 285 4.18 13.33 -9.24
CA LEU A 285 5.63 13.13 -9.36
C LEU A 285 5.97 11.72 -9.85
N VAL A 286 5.32 10.69 -9.32
CA VAL A 286 5.52 9.29 -9.75
C VAL A 286 5.07 9.09 -11.20
N LEU A 287 3.90 9.60 -11.59
CA LEU A 287 3.41 9.52 -12.97
C LEU A 287 4.34 10.26 -13.94
N TYR A 288 4.77 11.47 -13.57
CA TYR A 288 5.72 12.25 -14.35
C TYR A 288 7.01 11.48 -14.58
N SER A 289 7.61 10.94 -13.51
CA SER A 289 8.82 10.11 -13.61
C SER A 289 8.57 8.85 -14.45
N TYR A 290 7.46 8.15 -14.23
CA TYR A 290 7.11 6.94 -14.98
C TYR A 290 7.10 7.19 -16.49
N TYR A 291 6.39 8.21 -16.95
CA TYR A 291 6.30 8.52 -18.37
C TYR A 291 7.64 8.96 -18.96
N ARG A 292 8.46 9.70 -18.20
CA ARG A 292 9.79 10.12 -18.63
C ARG A 292 10.81 8.99 -18.68
N LEU A 293 10.63 7.94 -17.89
CA LEU A 293 11.55 6.80 -17.82
C LEU A 293 11.22 5.68 -18.83
N ARG A 294 10.17 5.83 -19.66
CA ARG A 294 9.89 4.91 -20.78
C ARG A 294 11.08 4.73 -21.73
N PRO A 295 11.79 5.77 -22.19
CA PRO A 295 12.98 5.62 -23.02
C PRO A 295 14.16 4.95 -22.31
N GLU A 296 14.18 4.95 -20.97
CA GLU A 296 15.16 4.24 -20.15
C GLU A 296 14.73 2.81 -19.79
N GLY A 297 13.62 2.33 -20.38
CA GLY A 297 13.21 0.94 -20.28
C GLY A 297 12.36 0.61 -19.05
N ILE A 298 11.68 1.58 -18.43
CA ILE A 298 10.88 1.29 -17.22
C ILE A 298 9.85 0.16 -17.42
N GLU A 299 9.34 0.00 -18.64
CA GLU A 299 8.41 -1.04 -19.07
C GLU A 299 9.11 -2.28 -19.69
N ASP A 300 10.43 -2.42 -19.56
CA ASP A 300 11.18 -3.58 -20.06
C ASP A 300 10.73 -4.86 -19.34
N GLY A 301 10.61 -5.95 -20.10
CA GLY A 301 10.11 -7.22 -19.57
C GLY A 301 8.66 -7.18 -19.07
N MET A 302 7.91 -6.11 -19.35
CA MET A 302 6.48 -6.05 -19.06
C MET A 302 5.71 -6.92 -20.03
N THR A 303 4.92 -7.83 -19.47
CA THR A 303 4.16 -8.85 -20.18
C THR A 303 2.69 -8.74 -19.82
N TYR A 304 1.82 -9.37 -20.61
CA TYR A 304 0.41 -9.56 -20.28
C TYR A 304 0.15 -11.05 -20.11
N ALA A 305 -0.09 -11.48 -18.87
CA ALA A 305 -0.24 -12.89 -18.52
C ALA A 305 0.97 -13.74 -18.98
N GLY A 306 2.18 -13.21 -18.88
CA GLY A 306 3.44 -13.85 -19.24
C GLY A 306 3.76 -13.89 -20.74
N GLU A 307 2.98 -13.23 -21.59
CA GLU A 307 3.25 -13.10 -23.03
C GLU A 307 3.73 -11.69 -23.39
N ASP A 308 4.50 -11.60 -24.47
CA ASP A 308 4.95 -10.30 -24.99
C ASP A 308 3.76 -9.39 -25.26
N TRP A 309 3.91 -8.12 -24.93
CA TRP A 309 2.81 -7.16 -24.91
C TRP A 309 3.14 -5.97 -25.84
N PRO A 310 2.79 -6.06 -27.14
CA PRO A 310 3.20 -5.06 -28.13
C PRO A 310 2.69 -3.64 -27.86
N ASN A 311 1.47 -3.50 -27.35
CA ASN A 311 0.81 -2.21 -27.09
C ASN A 311 0.85 -1.79 -25.62
N LYS A 312 1.77 -2.37 -24.84
CA LYS A 312 1.86 -2.22 -23.38
C LYS A 312 1.78 -0.79 -22.85
N ALA A 313 2.37 0.17 -23.57
CA ALA A 313 2.36 1.58 -23.17
C ALA A 313 0.98 2.23 -23.29
N GLU A 314 0.24 1.94 -24.35
CA GLU A 314 -1.12 2.45 -24.57
C GLU A 314 -2.11 1.73 -23.65
N ASP A 315 -2.01 0.41 -23.57
CA ASP A 315 -2.90 -0.40 -22.76
C ASP A 315 -2.72 -0.10 -21.25
N PHE A 316 -1.49 0.17 -20.79
CA PHE A 316 -1.27 0.65 -19.43
C PHE A 316 -1.97 1.98 -19.15
N ASN A 317 -1.93 2.93 -20.08
CA ASN A 317 -2.63 4.21 -19.91
C ASN A 317 -4.15 3.99 -19.77
N VAL A 318 -4.71 3.11 -20.61
CA VAL A 318 -6.13 2.72 -20.55
C VAL A 318 -6.44 2.03 -19.22
N MET A 319 -5.56 1.14 -18.75
CA MET A 319 -5.70 0.43 -17.48
C MET A 319 -5.73 1.39 -16.28
N VAL A 320 -4.81 2.36 -16.23
CA VAL A 320 -4.75 3.36 -15.14
C VAL A 320 -6.03 4.19 -15.10
N ILE A 321 -6.52 4.66 -16.26
CA ILE A 321 -7.76 5.44 -16.35
C ILE A 321 -8.97 4.59 -15.97
N SER A 322 -9.04 3.36 -16.49
CA SER A 322 -10.15 2.43 -16.19
C SER A 322 -10.20 2.09 -14.71
N PHE A 323 -9.03 1.86 -14.09
CA PHE A 323 -8.92 1.67 -12.65
C PHE A 323 -9.39 2.90 -11.88
N ALA A 324 -8.97 4.12 -12.29
CA ALA A 324 -9.43 5.36 -11.67
C ALA A 324 -10.96 5.50 -11.71
N LEU A 325 -11.59 5.16 -12.84
CA LEU A 325 -13.04 5.22 -13.01
C LEU A 325 -13.76 4.21 -12.12
N VAL A 326 -13.26 2.97 -12.06
CA VAL A 326 -13.84 1.92 -11.20
C VAL A 326 -13.69 2.29 -9.73
N MET A 327 -12.50 2.70 -9.29
CA MET A 327 -12.27 3.13 -7.91
C MET A 327 -13.10 4.36 -7.55
N GLY A 328 -13.18 5.34 -8.46
CA GLY A 328 -14.04 6.52 -8.29
C GLY A 328 -15.50 6.15 -8.10
N LEU A 329 -16.01 5.22 -8.91
CA LEU A 329 -17.36 4.70 -8.76
C LEU A 329 -17.55 3.97 -7.42
N LEU A 330 -16.62 3.09 -7.05
CA LEU A 330 -16.73 2.30 -5.82
C LEU A 330 -16.69 3.18 -4.57
N PHE A 331 -15.76 4.15 -4.50
CA PHE A 331 -15.71 5.10 -3.39
C PHE A 331 -16.94 6.01 -3.35
N ALA A 332 -17.42 6.49 -4.50
CA ALA A 332 -18.63 7.30 -4.55
C ALA A 332 -19.87 6.50 -4.08
N LEU A 333 -20.03 5.25 -4.53
CA LEU A 333 -21.12 4.39 -4.07
C LEU A 333 -21.03 4.12 -2.57
N ASN A 334 -19.84 3.82 -2.06
CA ASN A 334 -19.60 3.61 -0.64
C ASN A 334 -19.99 4.85 0.18
N ALA A 335 -19.61 6.05 -0.28
CA ALA A 335 -19.96 7.30 0.39
C ALA A 335 -21.44 7.72 0.29
N ILE A 336 -22.19 7.20 -0.69
CA ILE A 336 -23.63 7.46 -0.85
C ILE A 336 -24.47 6.43 -0.09
N MET A 337 -23.97 5.20 0.02
CA MET A 337 -24.71 4.07 0.61
C MET A 337 -24.39 3.84 2.09
N GLY A 338 -23.20 4.24 2.56
CA GLY A 338 -22.82 4.29 3.98
C GLY A 338 -23.39 5.53 4.63
#